data_AF-A0A158GBN4-F1
#
_entry.id   AF-A0A158GBN4-F1
#
_cell.length_a   1.000
_cell.length_b   1.000
_cell.length_c   1.000
_cell.angle_alpha   90.00
_cell.angle_beta   90.00
_cell.angle_gamma   90.00
#
_symmetry.space_group_name_H-M   'P 1'
#
loop_
_entity.id
_entity.type
_entity.pdbx_description
1 polymer ?
#
loop_
_entity_poly.entity_id
_entity_poly.type
_entity_poly.pdbx_seq_one_letter_code
_entity_poly.pdbx_strand_id
1 'polypeptide(L)'
;MFDKFRVWQAAAPKKMQNRLVAKGVKNALRKIGLLVSAGLICTAAHAAEDSLTNRQGDITPLCGSKPMIVGVSDGYGGNTWRKTGLAEVKDELSHCKNVKRIIYSNANGDPQKANSDINSMVAQGVNVLIMLPDFGAVQLPAMRAAMKAGVEVVPYSAQIAGVPGRDYVVNVVGDSKQIGILWADWLGANVKRGNVVFMGGSPGAAPSQNFMDGLRGGLKKYPNLKLLNEQFVVTNWNPVDAQKAAAGLIAQYPQINAIVTDYGVTALAAAKAFEQAHLSVPAIVTIASDNELNCHYLSARKAGTAFPYYTLDGTTTYVRFAVRHGVAAYQGTTDNESPAVLPSAYADSAKGLDPKCDPSVPPDADLSSALPPEKLKAVFEQ
;
A
#
# COMPACT_ATOMS: atom_id res chain seq x y z
N MET A 1 -14.80 -18.65 55.52
CA MET A 1 -15.55 -18.37 56.77
C MET A 1 -15.40 -16.88 57.03
N PHE A 2 -16.44 -16.10 56.69
CA PHE A 2 -16.79 -14.73 57.11
C PHE A 2 -15.73 -13.61 57.03
N ASP A 3 -16.03 -12.34 56.77
CA ASP A 3 -17.15 -11.61 56.17
C ASP A 3 -16.67 -10.15 56.01
N LYS A 4 -17.42 -9.42 55.20
CA LYS A 4 -17.42 -7.98 54.92
C LYS A 4 -17.13 -7.07 56.12
N PHE A 5 -16.72 -5.81 55.85
CA PHE A 5 -17.57 -4.65 56.12
C PHE A 5 -17.15 -3.43 55.29
N ARG A 6 -18.12 -2.55 55.05
CA ARG A 6 -18.28 -1.59 53.97
C ARG A 6 -18.70 -0.24 54.61
N VAL A 7 -18.58 0.84 53.84
CA VAL A 7 -19.29 2.15 53.99
C VAL A 7 -18.61 3.11 55.00
N TRP A 8 -18.26 4.38 54.68
CA TRP A 8 -19.19 5.50 54.48
C TRP A 8 -18.63 6.69 53.67
N GLN A 9 -19.51 7.27 52.84
CA GLN A 9 -19.45 8.61 52.22
C GLN A 9 -20.15 9.66 53.11
N ALA A 10 -19.68 10.91 53.12
CA ALA A 10 -20.43 12.19 53.18
C ALA A 10 -19.43 13.34 53.47
N ALA A 11 -19.12 14.28 52.57
CA ALA A 11 -19.88 15.44 52.05
C ALA A 11 -19.71 16.77 52.87
N ALA A 12 -18.86 17.68 52.33
CA ALA A 12 -18.89 19.18 52.29
C ALA A 12 -18.83 20.01 53.62
N PRO A 13 -18.43 21.32 53.65
CA PRO A 13 -18.50 22.35 52.58
C PRO A 13 -17.35 23.41 52.44
N LYS A 14 -17.53 24.30 51.45
CA LYS A 14 -16.67 25.39 50.91
C LYS A 14 -16.77 26.75 51.64
N LYS A 15 -15.64 27.48 51.63
CA LYS A 15 -15.46 28.97 51.55
C LYS A 15 -15.93 29.90 52.69
N MET A 16 -14.96 30.50 53.41
CA MET A 16 -14.74 31.96 53.62
C MET A 16 -13.55 32.10 54.60
N GLN A 17 -12.48 32.85 54.31
CA GLN A 17 -12.35 34.25 54.72
C GLN A 17 -11.12 34.91 54.05
N ASN A 18 -11.23 36.22 53.88
CA ASN A 18 -10.42 37.12 53.06
C ASN A 18 -9.25 37.77 53.83
N ARG A 19 -8.21 38.12 53.05
CA ARG A 19 -7.38 39.35 53.08
C ARG A 19 -6.44 39.64 54.26
N LEU A 20 -5.15 39.71 53.93
CA LEU A 20 -4.10 40.69 54.28
C LEU A 20 -2.79 40.04 53.73
N VAL A 21 -1.95 40.60 52.86
CA VAL A 21 -1.46 41.97 52.67
C VAL A 21 -1.00 42.12 51.22
N ALA A 22 -1.48 43.17 50.55
CA ALA A 22 -0.90 43.69 49.33
C ALA A 22 0.27 44.62 49.68
N LYS A 23 1.47 44.37 49.14
CA LYS A 23 2.44 45.39 48.67
C LYS A 23 3.75 44.70 48.30
N GLY A 24 4.19 44.88 47.06
CA GLY A 24 5.62 44.83 46.75
C GLY A 24 6.10 43.87 45.68
N VAL A 25 5.47 43.72 44.51
CA VAL A 25 6.19 43.31 43.28
C VAL A 25 5.55 43.96 42.04
N LYS A 26 5.78 45.25 41.84
CA LYS A 26 5.70 45.88 40.52
C LYS A 26 7.12 46.34 40.18
N ASN A 27 7.88 45.47 39.50
CA ASN A 27 9.01 45.77 38.61
C ASN A 27 9.89 44.53 38.41
N ALA A 28 9.43 43.57 37.60
CA ALA A 28 10.28 42.53 37.00
C ALA A 28 9.54 41.80 35.86
N LEU A 29 9.06 42.54 34.84
CA LEU A 29 8.42 41.94 33.65
C LEU A 29 8.95 42.56 32.34
N ARG A 30 10.26 42.77 32.26
CA ARG A 30 10.95 42.98 30.98
C ARG A 30 12.22 42.13 31.01
N LYS A 31 12.36 41.25 30.02
CA LYS A 31 13.46 40.29 29.75
C LYS A 31 13.27 38.88 30.33
N ILE A 32 12.33 38.13 29.78
CA ILE A 32 12.57 36.71 29.46
C ILE A 32 12.15 36.54 28.00
N GLY A 33 13.15 36.42 27.13
CA GLY A 33 12.98 36.23 25.71
C GLY A 33 12.39 34.86 25.39
N LEU A 34 11.68 34.83 24.27
CA LEU A 34 11.27 33.63 23.54
C LEU A 34 12.38 32.56 23.58
N LEU A 35 12.09 31.42 24.21
CA LEU A 35 12.71 30.15 23.86
C LEU A 35 11.65 29.29 23.18
N VAL A 36 11.83 29.23 21.87
CA VAL A 36 11.20 28.43 20.83
C VAL A 36 10.74 27.05 21.34
N SER A 37 9.43 26.88 21.48
CA SER A 37 8.78 25.57 21.47
C SER A 37 8.48 25.16 20.02
N ALA A 38 9.53 24.83 19.27
CA ALA A 38 9.45 24.20 17.95
C ALA A 38 10.13 22.83 18.04
N GLY A 39 9.44 21.85 18.64
CA GLY A 39 10.01 20.52 18.83
C GLY A 39 9.02 19.35 18.80
N LEU A 40 7.73 19.59 18.51
CA LEU A 40 6.71 18.53 18.64
C LEU A 40 5.73 18.43 17.47
N ILE A 41 6.08 18.95 16.29
CA ILE A 41 5.26 18.81 15.07
C ILE A 41 5.94 17.90 14.01
N CYS A 42 7.22 17.52 14.17
CA CYS A 42 7.98 16.85 13.09
C CYS A 42 8.08 15.31 13.12
N THR A 43 7.45 14.59 14.05
CA THR A 43 7.56 13.11 14.07
C THR A 43 6.56 12.42 13.13
N ALA A 44 5.33 12.94 13.01
CA ALA A 44 4.31 12.34 12.14
C ALA A 44 4.56 12.58 10.65
N ALA A 45 5.23 13.70 10.29
CA ALA A 45 5.59 13.99 8.91
C ALA A 45 6.71 13.08 8.39
N HIS A 46 7.75 12.82 9.20
CA HIS A 46 8.84 11.90 8.83
C HIS A 46 8.35 10.46 8.69
N ALA A 47 7.49 9.98 9.60
CA ALA A 47 6.93 8.62 9.52
C ALA A 47 6.08 8.37 8.25
N ALA A 48 5.59 9.42 7.59
CA ALA A 48 4.86 9.32 6.33
C ALA A 48 5.79 9.24 5.10
N GLU A 49 7.02 9.77 5.17
CA GLU A 49 7.95 9.78 4.04
C GLU A 49 8.54 8.39 3.78
N ASP A 50 8.89 7.66 4.84
CA ASP A 50 9.56 6.35 4.80
C ASP A 50 8.63 5.18 4.41
N SER A 51 7.40 5.49 3.97
CA SER A 51 6.40 4.52 3.52
C SER A 51 6.06 4.66 2.03
N LEU A 52 6.44 5.76 1.38
CA LEU A 52 5.97 6.08 0.03
C LEU A 52 6.80 5.42 -1.06
N THR A 53 6.14 4.82 -2.06
CA THR A 53 6.81 4.13 -3.18
C THR A 53 7.71 5.02 -4.04
N ASN A 54 7.52 6.33 -4.02
CA ASN A 54 8.37 7.29 -4.74
C ASN A 54 9.43 7.98 -3.84
N ARG A 55 9.58 7.55 -2.59
CA ARG A 55 10.55 8.07 -1.62
C ARG A 55 11.25 6.93 -0.87
N GLN A 56 11.72 5.97 -1.64
CA GLN A 56 12.36 4.77 -1.15
C GLN A 56 13.76 5.05 -0.56
N GLY A 57 14.16 4.24 0.41
CA GLY A 57 15.49 4.26 1.00
C GLY A 57 16.60 3.80 0.03
N ASP A 58 17.84 4.21 0.34
CA ASP A 58 19.04 3.70 -0.32
C ASP A 58 19.50 2.42 0.36
N ILE A 59 19.64 1.33 -0.41
CA ILE A 59 20.14 0.05 0.10
C ILE A 59 21.64 0.04 0.38
N THR A 60 22.42 0.95 -0.23
CA THR A 60 23.90 0.95 -0.14
C THR A 60 24.43 0.92 1.30
N PRO A 61 23.90 1.72 2.25
CA PRO A 61 24.30 1.67 3.66
C PRO A 61 23.91 0.36 4.36
N LEU A 62 22.89 -0.33 3.85
CA LEU A 62 22.35 -1.56 4.43
C LEU A 62 23.15 -2.80 4.01
N CYS A 63 23.85 -2.73 2.86
CA CYS A 63 24.55 -3.87 2.25
C CYS A 63 25.57 -4.55 3.17
N GLY A 64 26.14 -3.86 4.16
CA GLY A 64 27.10 -4.43 5.11
C GLY A 64 28.32 -5.06 4.41
N SER A 65 28.86 -6.14 4.99
CA SER A 65 30.07 -6.80 4.47
C SER A 65 29.96 -8.32 4.37
N LYS A 66 28.96 -8.96 5.01
CA LYS A 66 28.80 -10.42 4.95
C LYS A 66 28.42 -10.84 3.53
N PRO A 67 29.08 -11.84 2.91
CA PRO A 67 28.61 -12.42 1.67
C PRO A 67 27.16 -12.92 1.82
N MET A 68 26.31 -12.69 0.81
CA MET A 68 24.91 -13.11 0.87
C MET A 68 24.45 -13.82 -0.41
N ILE A 69 23.64 -14.86 -0.23
CA ILE A 69 22.83 -15.48 -1.28
C ILE A 69 21.37 -15.09 -1.00
N VAL A 70 20.72 -14.47 -1.98
CA VAL A 70 19.33 -14.03 -1.85
C VAL A 70 18.41 -14.97 -2.62
N GLY A 71 17.38 -15.48 -1.96
CA GLY A 71 16.29 -16.24 -2.56
C GLY A 71 15.11 -15.34 -2.88
N VAL A 72 14.47 -15.55 -4.02
CA VAL A 72 13.22 -14.92 -4.43
C VAL A 72 12.22 -16.02 -4.75
N SER A 73 11.23 -16.22 -3.87
CA SER A 73 10.21 -17.25 -4.03
C SER A 73 8.88 -16.64 -4.46
N ASP A 74 8.38 -17.07 -5.61
CA ASP A 74 7.13 -16.61 -6.20
C ASP A 74 6.15 -17.77 -6.36
N GLY A 75 4.89 -17.59 -5.96
CA GLY A 75 3.85 -18.59 -6.13
C GLY A 75 3.39 -18.71 -7.58
N TYR A 76 3.43 -17.61 -8.35
CA TYR A 76 3.08 -17.58 -9.76
C TYR A 76 3.76 -16.41 -10.48
N GLY A 77 4.85 -16.69 -11.20
CA GLY A 77 5.67 -15.67 -11.88
C GLY A 77 5.25 -15.30 -13.30
N GLY A 78 4.00 -15.57 -13.70
CA GLY A 78 3.60 -15.56 -15.12
C GLY A 78 3.26 -14.19 -15.72
N ASN A 79 2.94 -13.18 -14.90
CA ASN A 79 2.48 -11.87 -15.40
C ASN A 79 3.56 -10.78 -15.33
N THR A 80 3.31 -9.64 -15.99
CA THR A 80 4.27 -8.54 -16.09
C THR A 80 4.64 -7.95 -14.72
N TRP A 81 3.67 -7.79 -13.82
CA TRP A 81 3.91 -7.28 -12.45
C TRP A 81 4.92 -8.15 -11.67
N ARG A 82 4.81 -9.48 -11.77
CA ARG A 82 5.70 -10.44 -11.11
C ARG A 82 7.11 -10.40 -11.72
N LYS A 83 7.20 -10.39 -13.06
CA LYS A 83 8.47 -10.23 -13.77
C LYS A 83 9.15 -8.91 -13.41
N THR A 84 8.40 -7.81 -13.32
CA THR A 84 8.89 -6.51 -12.89
C THR A 84 9.38 -6.58 -11.45
N GLY A 85 8.62 -7.16 -10.52
CA GLY A 85 9.06 -7.35 -9.13
C GLY A 85 10.37 -8.12 -9.01
N LEU A 86 10.57 -9.20 -9.79
CA LEU A 86 11.85 -9.91 -9.81
C LEU A 86 12.99 -9.03 -10.37
N ALA A 87 12.72 -8.22 -11.39
CA ALA A 87 13.70 -7.28 -11.92
C ALA A 87 14.04 -6.16 -10.92
N GLU A 88 13.05 -5.66 -10.16
CA GLU A 88 13.24 -4.70 -9.07
C GLU A 88 14.18 -5.27 -8.00
N VAL A 89 14.01 -6.54 -7.61
CA VAL A 89 14.94 -7.22 -6.67
C VAL A 89 16.36 -7.25 -7.22
N LYS A 90 16.52 -7.64 -8.48
CA LYS A 90 17.84 -7.74 -9.13
C LYS A 90 18.50 -6.37 -9.24
N ASP A 91 17.74 -5.33 -9.56
CA ASP A 91 18.21 -3.97 -9.66
C ASP A 91 18.63 -3.42 -8.30
N GLU A 92 17.77 -3.53 -7.29
CA GLU A 92 18.05 -3.10 -5.92
C GLU A 92 19.31 -3.78 -5.37
N LEU A 93 19.42 -5.09 -5.51
CA LEU A 93 20.59 -5.85 -5.04
C LEU A 93 21.87 -5.57 -5.84
N SER A 94 21.78 -4.98 -7.04
CA SER A 94 22.97 -4.63 -7.84
C SER A 94 23.86 -3.57 -7.18
N HIS A 95 23.30 -2.82 -6.22
CA HIS A 95 24.02 -1.85 -5.40
C HIS A 95 24.84 -2.51 -4.28
N CYS A 96 24.59 -3.80 -3.96
CA CYS A 96 25.30 -4.55 -2.94
C CYS A 96 26.37 -5.49 -3.54
N LYS A 97 27.64 -5.08 -3.51
CA LYS A 97 28.78 -5.84 -4.07
C LYS A 97 29.05 -7.20 -3.43
N ASN A 98 28.49 -7.46 -2.26
CA ASN A 98 28.63 -8.71 -1.49
C ASN A 98 27.53 -9.74 -1.79
N VAL A 99 26.57 -9.44 -2.67
CA VAL A 99 25.61 -10.42 -3.19
C VAL A 99 26.36 -11.40 -4.10
N LYS A 100 26.38 -12.67 -3.73
CA LYS A 100 27.09 -13.73 -4.46
C LYS A 100 26.22 -14.42 -5.50
N ARG A 101 24.92 -14.55 -5.21
CA ARG A 101 23.96 -15.23 -6.07
C ARG A 101 22.54 -14.80 -5.71
N ILE A 102 21.69 -14.68 -6.74
CA ILE A 102 20.24 -14.57 -6.59
C ILE A 102 19.63 -15.86 -7.11
N ILE A 103 18.83 -16.54 -6.28
CA ILE A 103 18.12 -17.78 -6.63
C ILE A 103 16.65 -17.43 -6.75
N TYR A 104 16.05 -17.71 -7.91
CA TYR A 104 14.63 -17.49 -8.14
C TYR A 104 13.89 -18.83 -8.26
N SER A 105 12.68 -18.91 -7.69
CA SER A 105 11.76 -20.01 -7.96
C SER A 105 10.37 -19.51 -8.30
N ASN A 106 9.70 -20.25 -9.18
CA ASN A 106 8.29 -20.09 -9.52
C ASN A 106 7.56 -21.38 -9.13
N ALA A 107 6.60 -21.30 -8.21
CA ALA A 107 5.82 -22.45 -7.76
C ALA A 107 4.74 -22.88 -8.77
N ASN A 108 4.50 -22.07 -9.81
CA ASN A 108 3.54 -22.35 -10.87
C ASN A 108 2.12 -22.67 -10.36
N GLY A 109 1.68 -21.95 -9.31
CA GLY A 109 0.37 -22.13 -8.69
C GLY A 109 0.26 -23.33 -7.74
N ASP A 110 1.35 -24.07 -7.48
CA ASP A 110 1.34 -25.23 -6.59
C ASP A 110 1.87 -24.90 -5.17
N PRO A 111 1.04 -25.00 -4.12
CA PRO A 111 1.45 -24.71 -2.74
C PRO A 111 2.50 -25.68 -2.19
N GLN A 112 2.47 -26.95 -2.60
CA GLN A 112 3.46 -27.96 -2.17
C GLN A 112 4.82 -27.68 -2.84
N LYS A 113 4.79 -27.29 -4.11
CA LYS A 113 6.00 -26.83 -4.80
C LYS A 113 6.56 -25.58 -4.12
N ALA A 114 5.73 -24.60 -3.77
CA ALA A 114 6.18 -23.39 -3.09
C ALA A 114 6.92 -23.69 -1.78
N ASN A 115 6.37 -24.59 -0.96
CA ASN A 115 7.02 -25.04 0.28
C ASN A 115 8.33 -25.79 0.01
N SER A 116 8.36 -26.64 -1.01
CA SER A 116 9.56 -27.39 -1.41
C SER A 116 10.64 -26.46 -1.96
N ASP A 117 10.27 -25.43 -2.71
CA ASP A 117 11.18 -24.41 -3.24
C ASP A 117 11.84 -23.62 -2.10
N ILE A 118 11.08 -23.22 -1.07
CA ILE A 118 11.63 -22.57 0.13
C ILE A 118 12.66 -23.47 0.81
N ASN A 119 12.32 -24.73 1.05
CA ASN A 119 13.24 -25.69 1.68
C ASN A 119 14.50 -25.92 0.82
N SER A 120 14.36 -25.97 -0.50
CA SER A 120 15.48 -26.10 -1.45
C SER A 120 16.40 -24.87 -1.41
N MET A 121 15.84 -23.67 -1.33
CA MET A 121 16.62 -22.44 -1.16
C MET A 121 17.42 -22.43 0.15
N VAL A 122 16.80 -22.85 1.25
CA VAL A 122 17.49 -23.00 2.55
C VAL A 122 18.65 -24.00 2.42
N ALA A 123 18.41 -25.16 1.81
CA ALA A 123 19.45 -26.18 1.57
C ALA A 123 20.59 -25.67 0.67
N GLN A 124 20.31 -24.74 -0.24
CA GLN A 124 21.28 -24.08 -1.11
C GLN A 124 22.03 -22.92 -0.42
N GLY A 125 21.79 -22.69 0.87
CA GLY A 125 22.49 -21.68 1.68
C GLY A 125 21.99 -20.25 1.46
N VAL A 126 20.73 -20.06 1.06
CA VAL A 126 20.11 -18.73 1.04
C VAL A 126 20.18 -18.08 2.42
N ASN A 127 20.56 -16.81 2.46
CA ASN A 127 20.67 -16.01 3.68
C ASN A 127 19.47 -15.08 3.89
N VAL A 128 18.94 -14.54 2.79
CA VAL A 128 17.77 -13.66 2.78
C VAL A 128 16.77 -14.25 1.80
N LEU A 129 15.54 -14.50 2.23
CA LEU A 129 14.46 -15.01 1.40
C LEU A 129 13.37 -13.95 1.27
N ILE A 130 13.30 -13.33 0.10
CA ILE A 130 12.20 -12.42 -0.27
C ILE A 130 11.12 -13.26 -0.95
N MET A 131 9.87 -13.15 -0.50
CA MET A 131 8.83 -14.01 -1.07
C MET A 131 7.44 -13.41 -1.16
N LEU A 132 6.66 -13.86 -2.15
CA LEU A 132 5.24 -13.60 -2.22
C LEU A 132 4.47 -14.77 -1.62
N PRO A 133 3.69 -14.55 -0.55
CA PRO A 133 3.01 -15.63 0.12
C PRO A 133 1.62 -15.91 -0.49
N ASP A 134 1.60 -16.31 -1.77
CA ASP A 134 0.36 -16.53 -2.54
C ASP A 134 -0.57 -17.59 -1.94
N PHE A 135 -0.04 -18.51 -1.13
CA PHE A 135 -0.80 -19.58 -0.49
C PHE A 135 -1.05 -19.32 1.00
N GLY A 136 -0.76 -18.09 1.47
CA GLY A 136 -1.08 -17.61 2.80
C GLY A 136 -0.54 -18.48 3.94
N ALA A 137 -1.41 -18.86 4.87
CA ALA A 137 -1.03 -19.56 6.10
C ALA A 137 -0.35 -20.93 5.86
N VAL A 138 -0.58 -21.56 4.70
CA VAL A 138 0.04 -22.84 4.34
C VAL A 138 1.55 -22.75 4.19
N GLN A 139 2.09 -21.56 3.92
CA GLN A 139 3.54 -21.34 3.77
C GLN A 139 4.26 -21.02 5.10
N LEU A 140 3.52 -20.68 6.18
CA LEU A 140 4.12 -20.31 7.46
C LEU A 140 5.02 -21.39 8.08
N PRO A 141 4.70 -22.70 8.02
CA PRO A 141 5.60 -23.71 8.55
C PRO A 141 6.96 -23.73 7.84
N ALA A 142 6.98 -23.54 6.51
CA ALA A 142 8.21 -23.46 5.72
C ALA A 142 8.99 -22.18 6.02
N MET A 143 8.32 -21.03 6.12
CA MET A 143 8.95 -19.76 6.52
C MET A 143 9.60 -19.88 7.91
N ARG A 144 8.87 -20.43 8.89
CA ARG A 144 9.39 -20.65 10.25
C ARG A 144 10.59 -21.60 10.28
N ALA A 145 10.57 -22.65 9.45
CA ALA A 145 11.70 -23.57 9.33
C ALA A 145 12.93 -22.86 8.75
N ALA A 146 12.76 -22.00 7.74
CA ALA A 146 13.81 -21.18 7.18
C ALA A 146 14.39 -20.18 8.21
N MET A 147 13.54 -19.47 8.96
CA MET A 147 13.96 -18.60 10.06
C MET A 147 14.80 -19.36 11.11
N LYS A 148 14.37 -20.57 11.49
CA LYS A 148 15.13 -21.43 12.43
C LYS A 148 16.48 -21.90 11.87
N ALA A 149 16.61 -21.98 10.55
CA ALA A 149 17.87 -22.29 9.86
C ALA A 149 18.78 -21.07 9.69
N GLY A 150 18.38 -19.89 10.20
CA GLY A 150 19.16 -18.65 10.10
C GLY A 150 18.96 -17.87 8.82
N VAL A 151 17.87 -18.13 8.07
CA VAL A 151 17.49 -17.35 6.89
C VAL A 151 16.57 -16.21 7.30
N GLU A 152 16.87 -14.99 6.86
CA GLU A 152 16.00 -13.83 7.06
C GLU A 152 14.87 -13.85 6.02
N VAL A 153 13.67 -14.26 6.44
CA VAL A 153 12.50 -14.38 5.57
C VAL A 153 11.67 -13.10 5.62
N VAL A 154 11.42 -12.50 4.45
CA VAL A 154 10.63 -11.26 4.30
C VAL A 154 9.50 -11.45 3.27
N PRO A 155 8.28 -11.79 3.71
CA PRO A 155 7.11 -11.84 2.85
C PRO A 155 6.64 -10.44 2.47
N TYR A 156 6.19 -10.26 1.22
CA TYR A 156 5.71 -8.96 0.74
C TYR A 156 4.41 -9.01 -0.07
N SER A 157 3.81 -7.84 -0.28
CA SER A 157 2.59 -7.54 -1.06
C SER A 157 1.29 -8.10 -0.47
N ALA A 158 1.29 -9.35 0.00
CA ALA A 158 0.14 -9.98 0.63
C ALA A 158 0.27 -10.00 2.16
N GLN A 159 -0.80 -9.58 2.83
CA GLN A 159 -0.96 -9.74 4.27
C GLN A 159 -1.10 -11.22 4.62
N ILE A 160 -0.26 -11.69 5.53
CA ILE A 160 -0.33 -13.07 6.04
C ILE A 160 -0.64 -13.11 7.53
N ALA A 161 -1.29 -14.18 7.95
CA ALA A 161 -1.39 -14.53 9.36
C ALA A 161 -0.02 -15.01 9.84
N GLY A 162 0.56 -14.43 10.88
CA GLY A 162 1.87 -14.84 11.38
C GLY A 162 2.42 -13.85 12.38
N VAL A 163 3.54 -14.20 13.01
CA VAL A 163 4.17 -13.38 14.05
C VAL A 163 5.56 -12.94 13.57
N PRO A 164 5.79 -11.62 13.35
CA PRO A 164 7.12 -11.07 13.10
C PRO A 164 8.14 -11.51 14.16
N GLY A 165 9.38 -11.76 13.76
CA GLY A 165 10.45 -12.31 14.60
C GLY A 165 10.34 -13.81 14.90
N ARG A 166 9.23 -14.47 14.54
CA ARG A 166 9.05 -15.92 14.72
C ARG A 166 8.84 -16.65 13.40
N ASP A 167 7.86 -16.22 12.62
CA ASP A 167 7.48 -16.86 11.36
C ASP A 167 8.22 -16.24 10.18
N TYR A 168 8.59 -14.97 10.29
CA TYR A 168 9.34 -14.15 9.32
C TYR A 168 9.93 -12.92 10.06
N VAL A 169 10.83 -12.17 9.43
CA VAL A 169 11.40 -10.93 10.00
C VAL A 169 10.33 -9.87 10.13
N VAL A 170 9.76 -9.47 8.99
CA VAL A 170 8.72 -8.46 8.85
C VAL A 170 7.87 -8.77 7.61
N ASN A 171 6.60 -8.41 7.60
CA ASN A 171 5.72 -8.55 6.44
C ASN A 171 5.48 -7.18 5.81
N VAL A 172 5.98 -6.97 4.60
CA VAL A 172 5.89 -5.70 3.86
C VAL A 172 4.63 -5.66 3.01
N VAL A 173 3.69 -4.80 3.33
CA VAL A 173 2.36 -4.82 2.70
C VAL A 173 1.84 -3.40 2.47
N GLY A 174 0.94 -3.26 1.49
CA GLY A 174 0.24 -2.00 1.27
C GLY A 174 -0.72 -1.70 2.42
N ASP A 175 -0.74 -0.46 2.93
CA ASP A 175 -1.78 -0.03 3.89
C ASP A 175 -3.09 0.30 3.17
N SER A 176 -3.88 -0.74 2.85
CA SER A 176 -5.15 -0.62 2.14
C SER A 176 -6.14 0.34 2.83
N LYS A 177 -6.15 0.39 4.16
CA LYS A 177 -7.07 1.26 4.89
C LYS A 177 -6.67 2.72 4.72
N GLN A 178 -5.38 3.03 4.85
CA GLN A 178 -4.87 4.37 4.62
C GLN A 178 -5.06 4.79 3.16
N ILE A 179 -4.87 3.89 2.19
CA ILE A 179 -5.16 4.16 0.78
C ILE A 179 -6.65 4.49 0.56
N GLY A 180 -7.57 3.76 1.20
CA GLY A 180 -8.99 4.09 1.17
C GLY A 180 -9.28 5.50 1.70
N ILE A 181 -8.57 5.93 2.75
CA ILE A 181 -8.67 7.30 3.27
C ILE A 181 -8.14 8.32 2.26
N LEU A 182 -7.01 8.04 1.58
CA LEU A 182 -6.46 8.91 0.54
C LEU A 182 -7.43 9.10 -0.64
N TRP A 183 -8.12 8.03 -1.06
CA TRP A 183 -9.17 8.13 -2.07
C TRP A 183 -10.35 9.00 -1.61
N ALA A 184 -10.80 8.83 -0.37
CA ALA A 184 -11.86 9.68 0.19
C ALA A 184 -11.46 11.15 0.22
N ASP A 185 -10.23 11.44 0.63
CA ASP A 185 -9.69 12.80 0.71
C ASP A 185 -9.55 13.43 -0.69
N TRP A 186 -9.11 12.66 -1.71
CA TRP A 186 -9.09 13.13 -3.10
C TRP A 186 -10.50 13.41 -3.65
N LEU A 187 -11.46 12.52 -3.39
CA LEU A 187 -12.87 12.71 -3.79
C LEU A 187 -13.46 13.96 -3.12
N GLY A 188 -13.21 14.14 -1.82
CA GLY A 188 -13.67 15.30 -1.06
C GLY A 188 -13.17 16.62 -1.62
N ALA A 189 -11.91 16.67 -2.06
CA ALA A 189 -11.30 17.85 -2.65
C ALA A 189 -11.83 18.16 -4.07
N ASN A 190 -12.04 17.12 -4.89
CA ASN A 190 -12.17 17.28 -6.33
C ASN A 190 -13.58 17.01 -6.87
N VAL A 191 -14.30 16.04 -6.30
CA VAL A 191 -15.70 15.73 -6.67
C VAL A 191 -16.67 16.56 -5.81
N LYS A 192 -16.34 16.78 -4.54
CA LYS A 192 -17.04 17.64 -3.54
C LYS A 192 -18.47 17.24 -3.16
N ARG A 193 -19.26 16.65 -4.08
CA ARG A 193 -20.63 16.19 -3.84
C ARG A 193 -21.01 15.04 -4.78
N GLY A 194 -21.91 14.17 -4.33
CA GLY A 194 -22.53 13.15 -5.16
C GLY A 194 -22.32 11.72 -4.68
N ASN A 195 -22.60 10.79 -5.57
CA ASN A 195 -22.65 9.37 -5.27
C ASN A 195 -21.34 8.67 -5.63
N VAL A 196 -20.81 7.90 -4.69
CA VAL A 196 -19.61 7.09 -4.82
C VAL A 196 -20.03 5.62 -4.79
N VAL A 197 -19.43 4.80 -5.63
CA VAL A 197 -19.53 3.35 -5.57
C VAL A 197 -18.14 2.75 -5.44
N PHE A 198 -18.03 1.61 -4.75
CA PHE A 198 -16.78 0.87 -4.63
C PHE A 198 -16.90 -0.53 -5.22
N MET A 199 -16.01 -0.85 -6.15
CA MET A 199 -15.83 -2.17 -6.76
C MET A 199 -14.57 -2.83 -6.18
N GLY A 200 -14.62 -4.13 -5.91
CA GLY A 200 -13.52 -4.86 -5.28
C GLY A 200 -13.37 -6.26 -5.86
N GLY A 201 -12.53 -7.08 -5.23
CA GLY A 201 -12.14 -8.40 -5.69
C GLY A 201 -13.21 -9.48 -5.56
N SER A 202 -12.75 -10.67 -5.20
CA SER A 202 -13.61 -11.84 -4.95
C SER A 202 -14.43 -11.68 -3.66
N PRO A 203 -15.53 -12.43 -3.50
CA PRO A 203 -16.31 -12.41 -2.25
C PRO A 203 -15.43 -12.72 -1.03
N GLY A 204 -15.48 -11.85 -0.01
CA GLY A 204 -14.68 -12.02 1.21
C GLY A 204 -13.21 -11.61 1.09
N ALA A 205 -12.80 -10.99 -0.02
CA ALA A 205 -11.45 -10.44 -0.17
C ALA A 205 -11.13 -9.41 0.94
N ALA A 206 -10.25 -9.80 1.88
CA ALA A 206 -9.84 -8.94 2.98
C ALA A 206 -9.20 -7.61 2.52
N PRO A 207 -8.35 -7.56 1.47
CA PRO A 207 -7.83 -6.29 0.97
C PRO A 207 -8.94 -5.33 0.51
N SER A 208 -9.89 -5.81 -0.30
CA SER A 208 -11.03 -5.01 -0.77
C SER A 208 -11.88 -4.49 0.39
N GLN A 209 -12.10 -5.30 1.42
CA GLN A 209 -12.79 -4.86 2.63
C GLN A 209 -12.03 -3.75 3.36
N ASN A 210 -10.71 -3.88 3.52
CA ASN A 210 -9.87 -2.86 4.17
C ASN A 210 -9.88 -1.54 3.41
N PHE A 211 -9.77 -1.58 2.08
CA PHE A 211 -9.92 -0.40 1.21
C PHE A 211 -11.29 0.26 1.40
N MET A 212 -12.36 -0.53 1.37
CA MET A 212 -13.73 -0.03 1.56
C MET A 212 -13.93 0.59 2.94
N ASP A 213 -13.38 -0.02 3.99
CA ASP A 213 -13.49 0.50 5.35
C ASP A 213 -12.71 1.80 5.52
N GLY A 214 -11.54 1.92 4.89
CA GLY A 214 -10.77 3.15 4.78
C GLY A 214 -11.55 4.24 4.05
N LEU A 215 -12.09 3.93 2.87
CA LEU A 215 -12.92 4.83 2.06
C LEU A 215 -14.15 5.30 2.83
N ARG A 216 -14.93 4.38 3.40
CA ARG A 216 -16.14 4.67 4.19
C ARG A 216 -15.79 5.52 5.42
N GLY A 217 -14.68 5.21 6.09
CA GLY A 217 -14.17 5.98 7.23
C GLY A 217 -13.77 7.41 6.84
N GLY A 218 -13.01 7.56 5.75
CA GLY A 218 -12.56 8.85 5.24
C GLY A 218 -13.70 9.73 4.73
N LEU A 219 -14.69 9.14 4.05
CA LEU A 219 -15.85 9.86 3.52
C LEU A 219 -16.72 10.51 4.60
N LYS A 220 -16.61 10.09 5.87
CA LYS A 220 -17.30 10.77 7.00
C LYS A 220 -16.90 12.24 7.14
N LYS A 221 -15.72 12.64 6.66
CA LYS A 221 -15.29 14.05 6.62
C LYS A 221 -16.02 14.87 5.55
N TYR A 222 -16.66 14.20 4.58
CA TYR A 222 -17.25 14.80 3.38
C TYR A 222 -18.74 14.42 3.26
N PRO A 223 -19.64 15.01 4.06
CA PRO A 223 -21.04 14.57 4.16
C PRO A 223 -21.85 14.72 2.86
N ASN A 224 -21.35 15.49 1.89
CA ASN A 224 -21.98 15.64 0.57
C ASN A 224 -21.62 14.51 -0.40
N LEU A 225 -20.68 13.63 -0.04
CA LEU A 225 -20.34 12.42 -0.77
C LEU A 225 -20.96 11.21 -0.09
N LYS A 226 -21.70 10.40 -0.85
CA LYS A 226 -22.40 9.23 -0.33
C LYS A 226 -21.89 7.96 -1.00
N LEU A 227 -21.28 7.06 -0.22
CA LEU A 227 -21.01 5.70 -0.66
C LEU A 227 -22.35 4.93 -0.74
N LEU A 228 -22.74 4.54 -1.95
CA LEU A 228 -24.07 3.96 -2.22
C LEU A 228 -24.17 2.49 -1.81
N ASN A 229 -23.10 1.72 -1.99
CA ASN A 229 -23.09 0.30 -1.68
C ASN A 229 -22.54 0.02 -0.27
N GLU A 230 -23.25 -0.80 0.51
CA GLU A 230 -22.83 -1.19 1.86
C GLU A 230 -21.66 -2.16 1.85
N GLN A 231 -21.62 -3.06 0.86
CA GLN A 231 -20.54 -4.01 0.57
C GLN A 231 -19.95 -3.72 -0.81
N PHE A 232 -18.67 -4.03 -1.02
CA PHE A 232 -18.02 -3.82 -2.31
C PHE A 232 -18.69 -4.66 -3.40
N VAL A 233 -18.79 -4.11 -4.61
CA VAL A 233 -19.31 -4.87 -5.75
C VAL A 233 -18.21 -5.79 -6.26
N VAL A 234 -18.51 -7.09 -6.30
CA VAL A 234 -17.55 -8.14 -6.68
C VAL A 234 -17.20 -8.04 -8.16
N THR A 235 -15.90 -8.02 -8.45
CA THR A 235 -15.35 -8.05 -9.82
C THR A 235 -14.42 -9.24 -10.04
N ASN A 236 -14.10 -9.99 -8.98
CA ASN A 236 -13.06 -11.03 -9.01
C ASN A 236 -11.73 -10.54 -9.62
N TRP A 237 -11.46 -9.22 -9.55
CA TRP A 237 -10.34 -8.54 -10.19
C TRP A 237 -10.16 -8.83 -11.68
N ASN A 238 -11.24 -9.17 -12.40
CA ASN A 238 -11.18 -9.47 -13.82
C ASN A 238 -12.03 -8.50 -14.66
N PRO A 239 -11.65 -8.23 -15.92
CA PRO A 239 -12.35 -7.26 -16.75
C PRO A 239 -13.82 -7.60 -17.02
N VAL A 240 -14.13 -8.88 -17.21
CA VAL A 240 -15.47 -9.33 -17.63
C VAL A 240 -16.48 -9.11 -16.49
N ASP A 241 -16.14 -9.54 -15.29
CA ASP A 241 -17.00 -9.36 -14.13
C ASP A 241 -17.02 -7.89 -13.69
N ALA A 242 -15.92 -7.13 -13.85
CA ALA A 242 -15.92 -5.69 -13.64
C ALA A 242 -16.87 -4.96 -14.60
N GLN A 243 -16.91 -5.33 -15.88
CA GLN A 243 -17.83 -4.75 -16.86
C GLN A 243 -19.29 -5.09 -16.51
N LYS A 244 -19.58 -6.33 -16.11
CA LYS A 244 -20.92 -6.72 -15.62
C LYS A 244 -21.33 -5.95 -14.37
N ALA A 245 -20.40 -5.82 -13.41
CA ALA A 245 -20.60 -5.06 -12.19
C ALA A 245 -20.91 -3.59 -12.48
N ALA A 246 -20.12 -2.95 -13.35
CA ALA A 246 -20.34 -1.57 -13.77
C ALA A 246 -21.69 -1.39 -14.50
N ALA A 247 -22.05 -2.30 -15.40
CA ALA A 247 -23.36 -2.28 -16.07
C ALA A 247 -24.52 -2.42 -15.06
N GLY A 248 -24.39 -3.30 -14.07
CA GLY A 248 -25.36 -3.43 -12.97
C GLY A 248 -25.48 -2.15 -12.15
N LEU A 249 -24.36 -1.50 -11.83
CA LEU A 249 -24.33 -0.21 -11.13
C LEU A 249 -25.01 0.91 -11.93
N ILE A 250 -24.75 0.98 -13.24
CA ILE A 250 -25.42 1.93 -14.16
C ILE A 250 -26.93 1.72 -14.16
N ALA A 251 -27.39 0.46 -14.22
CA ALA A 251 -28.81 0.14 -14.22
C ALA A 251 -29.48 0.42 -12.86
N GLN A 252 -28.76 0.19 -11.75
CA GLN A 252 -29.29 0.33 -10.40
C GLN A 252 -29.35 1.80 -9.94
N TYR A 253 -28.37 2.61 -10.31
CA TYR A 253 -28.23 3.96 -9.78
C TYR A 253 -28.33 5.01 -10.90
N PRO A 254 -29.30 5.94 -10.83
CA PRO A 254 -29.51 6.93 -11.89
C PRO A 254 -28.38 7.95 -12.01
N GLN A 255 -27.54 8.09 -10.97
CA GLN A 255 -26.39 8.98 -10.98
C GLN A 255 -25.26 8.40 -10.13
N ILE A 256 -24.09 8.24 -10.73
CA ILE A 256 -22.83 7.89 -10.09
C ILE A 256 -21.84 9.00 -10.44
N ASN A 257 -21.19 9.59 -9.42
CA ASN A 257 -20.22 10.68 -9.60
C ASN A 257 -18.78 10.20 -9.48
N ALA A 258 -18.56 9.08 -8.77
CA ALA A 258 -17.25 8.44 -8.69
C ALA A 258 -17.38 6.93 -8.59
N ILE A 259 -16.46 6.24 -9.27
CA ILE A 259 -16.21 4.81 -9.12
C ILE A 259 -14.82 4.68 -8.51
N VAL A 260 -14.77 4.08 -7.34
CA VAL A 260 -13.54 3.68 -6.68
C VAL A 260 -13.36 2.18 -6.92
N THR A 261 -12.15 1.75 -7.28
CA THR A 261 -11.82 0.33 -7.42
C THR A 261 -10.42 0.03 -6.91
N ASP A 262 -10.17 -1.21 -6.50
CA ASP A 262 -8.88 -1.63 -5.96
C ASP A 262 -7.94 -2.27 -7.01
N TYR A 263 -8.25 -2.12 -8.31
CA TYR A 263 -7.38 -2.57 -9.39
C TYR A 263 -7.63 -1.85 -10.74
N GLY A 264 -6.56 -1.36 -11.38
CA GLY A 264 -6.60 -0.62 -12.65
C GLY A 264 -7.37 -1.29 -13.79
N VAL A 265 -7.18 -2.60 -14.00
CA VAL A 265 -7.90 -3.37 -15.03
C VAL A 265 -9.42 -3.24 -14.89
N THR A 266 -9.91 -3.31 -13.64
CA THR A 266 -11.34 -3.18 -13.35
C THR A 266 -11.83 -1.73 -13.48
N ALA A 267 -10.94 -0.76 -13.26
CA ALA A 267 -11.21 0.66 -13.44
C ALA A 267 -11.43 0.98 -14.92
N LEU A 268 -10.61 0.41 -15.80
CA LEU A 268 -10.77 0.52 -17.24
C LEU A 268 -12.08 -0.12 -17.72
N ALA A 269 -12.40 -1.31 -17.22
CA ALA A 269 -13.66 -1.98 -17.55
C ALA A 269 -14.88 -1.15 -17.12
N ALA A 270 -14.81 -0.51 -15.95
CA ALA A 270 -15.85 0.40 -15.48
C ALA A 270 -15.98 1.65 -16.38
N ALA A 271 -14.86 2.29 -16.74
CA ALA A 271 -14.87 3.43 -17.65
C ALA A 271 -15.50 3.08 -19.02
N LYS A 272 -15.06 1.97 -19.62
CA LYS A 272 -15.59 1.47 -20.90
C LYS A 272 -17.09 1.15 -20.82
N ALA A 273 -17.60 0.66 -19.70
CA ALA A 273 -19.02 0.38 -19.53
C ALA A 273 -19.90 1.65 -19.60
N PHE A 274 -19.42 2.77 -19.02
CA PHE A 274 -20.12 4.05 -19.14
C PHE A 274 -20.08 4.59 -20.57
N GLU A 275 -18.94 4.48 -21.24
CA GLU A 275 -18.78 4.89 -22.65
C GLU A 275 -19.71 4.09 -23.57
N GLN A 276 -19.79 2.77 -23.39
CA GLN A 276 -20.70 1.88 -24.13
C GLN A 276 -22.18 2.20 -23.89
N ALA A 277 -22.52 2.69 -22.69
CA ALA A 277 -23.86 3.16 -22.36
C ALA A 277 -24.13 4.59 -22.86
N HIS A 278 -23.17 5.21 -23.57
CA HIS A 278 -23.23 6.61 -24.01
C HIS A 278 -23.43 7.61 -22.85
N LEU A 279 -22.89 7.28 -21.68
CA LEU A 279 -22.90 8.12 -20.48
C LEU A 279 -21.54 8.78 -20.27
N SER A 280 -21.54 9.94 -19.60
CA SER A 280 -20.29 10.53 -19.13
C SER A 280 -19.62 9.61 -18.10
N VAL A 281 -18.33 9.32 -18.30
CA VAL A 281 -17.56 8.53 -17.34
C VAL A 281 -17.42 9.31 -16.03
N PRO A 282 -17.78 8.73 -14.86
CA PRO A 282 -17.62 9.38 -13.56
C PRO A 282 -16.14 9.51 -13.19
N ALA A 283 -15.84 10.16 -12.06
CA ALA A 283 -14.48 10.15 -11.55
C ALA A 283 -14.00 8.70 -11.32
N ILE A 284 -12.86 8.33 -11.89
CA ILE A 284 -12.24 7.02 -11.71
C ILE A 284 -11.10 7.16 -10.70
N VAL A 285 -11.23 6.43 -9.58
CA VAL A 285 -10.24 6.43 -8.50
C VAL A 285 -9.76 5.00 -8.26
N THR A 286 -8.47 4.75 -8.36
CA THR A 286 -7.93 3.38 -8.28
C THR A 286 -6.53 3.30 -7.65
N ILE A 287 -6.02 2.09 -7.58
CA ILE A 287 -4.62 1.70 -7.32
C ILE A 287 -4.18 0.74 -8.41
N ALA A 288 -2.87 0.63 -8.63
CA ALA A 288 -2.26 -0.32 -9.56
C ALA A 288 -2.87 -0.19 -10.95
N SER A 289 -2.77 1.02 -11.51
CA SER A 289 -3.11 1.25 -12.91
C SER A 289 -2.21 0.45 -13.84
N ASP A 290 -2.75 0.10 -15.00
CA ASP A 290 -2.01 -0.57 -16.06
C ASP A 290 -1.80 0.36 -17.26
N ASN A 291 -0.99 -0.10 -18.20
CA ASN A 291 -0.69 0.63 -19.41
C ASN A 291 -1.97 0.92 -20.22
N GLU A 292 -2.89 -0.04 -20.32
CA GLU A 292 -4.13 0.12 -21.10
C GLU A 292 -5.03 1.25 -20.54
N LEU A 293 -5.27 1.28 -19.22
CA LEU A 293 -6.04 2.32 -18.55
C LEU A 293 -5.41 3.70 -18.76
N ASN A 294 -4.10 3.79 -18.56
CA ASN A 294 -3.38 5.05 -18.69
C ASN A 294 -3.40 5.55 -20.14
N CYS A 295 -3.16 4.67 -21.12
CA CYS A 295 -3.26 5.01 -22.53
C CYS A 295 -4.68 5.45 -22.93
N HIS A 296 -5.70 4.76 -22.40
CA HIS A 296 -7.11 5.13 -22.61
C HIS A 296 -7.40 6.55 -22.09
N TYR A 297 -7.00 6.84 -20.86
CA TYR A 297 -7.16 8.18 -20.27
C TYR A 297 -6.45 9.28 -21.07
N LEU A 298 -5.18 9.06 -21.45
CA LEU A 298 -4.42 10.05 -22.23
C LEU A 298 -5.03 10.27 -23.63
N SER A 299 -5.57 9.22 -24.25
CA SER A 299 -6.29 9.31 -25.52
C SER A 299 -7.57 10.15 -25.37
N ALA A 300 -8.39 9.86 -24.36
CA ALA A 300 -9.59 10.63 -24.03
C ALA A 300 -9.25 12.10 -23.77
N ARG A 301 -8.13 12.39 -23.09
CA ARG A 301 -7.68 13.77 -22.87
C ARG A 301 -7.36 14.50 -24.17
N LYS A 302 -6.61 13.86 -25.08
CA LYS A 302 -6.31 14.43 -26.41
C LYS A 302 -7.59 14.71 -27.22
N ALA A 303 -8.61 13.87 -27.05
CA ALA A 303 -9.92 14.02 -27.69
C ALA A 303 -10.86 15.03 -26.99
N GLY A 304 -10.48 15.58 -25.82
CA GLY A 304 -11.33 16.48 -25.04
C GLY A 304 -12.47 15.78 -24.28
N THR A 305 -12.39 14.45 -24.11
CA THR A 305 -13.41 13.61 -23.45
C THR A 305 -12.90 12.94 -22.17
N ALA A 306 -11.77 13.38 -21.62
CA ALA A 306 -11.22 12.83 -20.39
C ALA A 306 -12.17 12.99 -19.19
N PHE A 307 -12.12 11.99 -18.31
CA PHE A 307 -12.81 11.95 -17.03
C PHE A 307 -11.85 12.30 -15.88
N PRO A 308 -12.34 12.74 -14.70
CA PRO A 308 -11.48 12.91 -13.54
C PRO A 308 -10.82 11.57 -13.16
N TYR A 309 -9.50 11.57 -13.02
CA TYR A 309 -8.72 10.35 -12.84
C TYR A 309 -7.69 10.50 -11.73
N TYR A 310 -7.68 9.54 -10.82
CA TYR A 310 -6.70 9.43 -9.75
C TYR A 310 -6.28 7.99 -9.57
N THR A 311 -4.98 7.72 -9.64
CA THR A 311 -4.44 6.40 -9.30
C THR A 311 -3.21 6.53 -8.41
N LEU A 312 -3.09 5.59 -7.48
CA LEU A 312 -1.92 5.40 -6.65
C LEU A 312 -1.17 4.17 -7.12
N ASP A 313 0.11 4.30 -7.49
CA ASP A 313 0.88 3.17 -8.02
C ASP A 313 2.29 3.07 -7.39
N GLY A 314 3.17 2.29 -8.01
CA GLY A 314 4.46 1.85 -7.50
C GLY A 314 4.38 0.53 -6.74
N THR A 315 3.33 -0.26 -6.94
CA THR A 315 3.08 -1.49 -6.16
C THR A 315 4.15 -2.57 -6.40
N THR A 316 4.75 -2.60 -7.59
CA THR A 316 5.92 -3.46 -7.91
C THR A 316 7.12 -3.17 -7.00
N THR A 317 7.24 -1.94 -6.49
CA THR A 317 8.36 -1.51 -5.66
C THR A 317 8.27 -1.96 -4.19
N TYR A 318 7.13 -2.53 -3.77
CA TYR A 318 6.99 -3.09 -2.40
C TYR A 318 8.08 -4.15 -2.13
N VAL A 319 8.52 -4.83 -3.17
CA VAL A 319 9.61 -5.81 -3.07
C VAL A 319 10.95 -5.17 -2.71
N ARG A 320 11.21 -3.91 -3.08
CA ARG A 320 12.45 -3.20 -2.72
C ARG A 320 12.51 -2.92 -1.22
N PHE A 321 11.41 -2.50 -0.62
CA PHE A 321 11.29 -2.38 0.85
C PHE A 321 11.55 -3.73 1.52
N ALA A 322 10.99 -4.83 0.99
CA ALA A 322 11.26 -6.17 1.51
C ALA A 322 12.74 -6.57 1.39
N VAL A 323 13.38 -6.25 0.27
CA VAL A 323 14.81 -6.47 0.06
C VAL A 323 15.62 -5.70 1.09
N ARG A 324 15.35 -4.40 1.30
CA ARG A 324 16.07 -3.56 2.26
C ARG A 324 15.94 -4.06 3.69
N HIS A 325 14.73 -4.42 4.14
CA HIS A 325 14.52 -5.06 5.43
C HIS A 325 15.28 -6.38 5.59
N GLY A 326 15.23 -7.25 4.56
CA GLY A 326 15.89 -8.56 4.61
C GLY A 326 17.41 -8.45 4.61
N VAL A 327 17.97 -7.56 3.79
CA VAL A 327 19.40 -7.26 3.75
C VAL A 327 19.84 -6.66 5.07
N ALA A 328 19.10 -5.70 5.62
CA ALA A 328 19.44 -5.07 6.89
C ALA A 328 19.46 -6.06 8.04
N ALA A 329 18.43 -6.91 8.14
CA ALA A 329 18.35 -7.98 9.14
C ALA A 329 19.57 -8.92 9.06
N TYR A 330 19.92 -9.40 7.87
CA TYR A 330 21.03 -10.34 7.70
C TYR A 330 22.39 -9.69 8.00
N GLN A 331 22.58 -8.45 7.57
CA GLN A 331 23.83 -7.72 7.78
C GLN A 331 23.98 -7.21 9.22
N GLY A 332 22.88 -7.08 9.95
CA GLY A 332 22.85 -6.43 11.27
C GLY A 332 22.96 -4.90 11.16
N THR A 333 22.51 -4.33 10.04
CA THR A 333 22.37 -2.88 9.86
C THR A 333 20.94 -2.45 10.23
N THR A 334 20.68 -1.14 10.24
CA THR A 334 19.36 -0.61 10.63
C THR A 334 18.65 -0.07 9.41
N ASP A 335 17.47 -0.61 9.15
CA ASP A 335 16.51 -0.08 8.20
C ASP A 335 15.30 0.48 8.97
N ASN A 336 14.96 1.74 8.69
CA ASN A 336 13.89 2.47 9.37
C ASN A 336 12.63 2.61 8.50
N GLU A 337 12.63 2.05 7.28
CA GLU A 337 11.45 2.10 6.43
C GLU A 337 10.23 1.44 7.08
N SER A 338 9.05 1.95 6.73
CA SER A 338 7.81 1.36 7.20
C SER A 338 7.54 0.06 6.42
N PRO A 339 7.21 -1.05 7.11
CA PRO A 339 6.72 -2.25 6.42
C PRO A 339 5.27 -2.08 5.93
N ALA A 340 4.56 -1.04 6.39
CA ALA A 340 3.29 -0.62 5.83
C ALA A 340 3.55 0.43 4.74
N VAL A 341 3.55 -0.01 3.49
CA VAL A 341 3.93 0.79 2.32
C VAL A 341 2.70 1.50 1.76
N LEU A 342 2.89 2.73 1.29
CA LEU A 342 1.89 3.54 0.62
C LEU A 342 2.30 3.78 -0.84
N PRO A 343 1.44 3.43 -1.80
CA PRO A 343 1.63 3.81 -3.18
C PRO A 343 1.52 5.33 -3.33
N SER A 344 2.23 5.87 -4.30
CA SER A 344 2.28 7.30 -4.58
C SER A 344 1.35 7.65 -5.72
N ALA A 345 0.86 8.90 -5.75
CA ALA A 345 0.03 9.37 -6.86
C ALA A 345 0.79 9.27 -8.18
N TYR A 346 0.26 8.49 -9.11
CA TYR A 346 0.84 8.28 -10.44
C TYR A 346 0.02 8.96 -11.54
N ALA A 347 -1.28 9.13 -11.32
CA ALA A 347 -2.12 10.09 -12.03
C ALA A 347 -2.93 10.90 -11.02
N ASP A 348 -3.04 12.20 -11.24
CA ASP A 348 -3.92 13.11 -10.49
C ASP A 348 -4.38 14.21 -11.44
N SER A 349 -5.52 13.99 -12.09
CA SER A 349 -6.07 14.90 -13.10
C SER A 349 -6.37 16.29 -12.52
N ALA A 350 -6.63 16.39 -11.21
CA ALA A 350 -6.88 17.66 -10.54
C ALA A 350 -5.60 18.50 -10.33
N LYS A 351 -4.42 17.87 -10.43
CA LYS A 351 -3.11 18.52 -10.33
C LYS A 351 -2.34 18.54 -11.64
N GLY A 352 -2.94 18.07 -12.74
CA GLY A 352 -2.25 17.94 -14.03
C GLY A 352 -1.11 16.91 -14.01
N LEU A 353 -1.16 15.95 -13.08
CA LEU A 353 -0.21 14.84 -13.05
C LEU A 353 -0.72 13.74 -13.98
N ASP A 354 0.00 13.55 -15.09
CA ASP A 354 -0.31 12.54 -16.08
C ASP A 354 0.42 11.22 -15.81
N PRO A 355 -0.26 10.07 -15.98
CA PRO A 355 0.42 8.79 -15.98
C PRO A 355 1.28 8.63 -17.25
N LYS A 356 2.21 7.68 -17.23
CA LYS A 356 2.87 7.23 -18.47
C LYS A 356 2.00 6.19 -19.19
N CYS A 357 2.16 6.17 -20.51
CA CYS A 357 1.57 5.20 -21.43
C CYS A 357 2.61 4.90 -22.51
N ASP A 358 2.75 3.62 -22.87
CA ASP A 358 3.58 3.18 -23.99
C ASP A 358 2.82 2.12 -24.80
N PRO A 359 2.29 2.46 -25.99
CA PRO A 359 1.57 1.50 -26.83
C PRO A 359 2.43 0.33 -27.33
N SER A 360 3.75 0.37 -27.16
CA SER A 360 4.67 -0.70 -27.58
C SER A 360 4.87 -1.80 -26.54
N VAL A 361 4.39 -1.61 -25.30
CA VAL A 361 4.49 -2.60 -24.23
C VAL A 361 3.13 -3.26 -23.96
N PRO A 362 3.09 -4.42 -23.26
CA PRO A 362 1.85 -5.14 -22.97
C PRO A 362 0.77 -4.26 -22.31
N PRO A 363 -0.53 -4.55 -22.55
CA PRO A 363 -1.63 -3.81 -21.94
C PRO A 363 -1.62 -3.81 -20.40
N ASP A 364 -1.18 -4.92 -19.79
CA ASP A 364 -1.10 -5.11 -18.33
C ASP A 364 0.17 -4.53 -17.69
N ALA A 365 1.05 -3.92 -18.47
CA ALA A 365 2.33 -3.41 -17.99
C ALA A 365 2.15 -2.30 -16.95
N ASP A 366 2.84 -2.42 -15.82
CA ASP A 366 2.95 -1.37 -14.81
C ASP A 366 4.16 -0.48 -15.11
N LEU A 367 3.90 0.77 -15.52
CA LEU A 367 4.92 1.77 -15.86
C LEU A 367 5.37 2.65 -14.68
N SER A 368 4.83 2.39 -13.48
CA SER A 368 5.15 3.09 -12.24
C SER A 368 6.33 2.49 -11.46
N SER A 369 6.98 1.46 -12.03
CA SER A 369 8.17 0.81 -11.50
C SER A 369 9.31 1.80 -11.20
N ALA A 370 10.14 1.45 -10.21
CA ALA A 370 11.37 2.17 -9.87
C ALA A 370 12.54 1.80 -10.80
N LEU A 371 12.37 0.80 -11.67
CA LEU A 371 13.38 0.43 -12.65
C LEU A 371 13.70 1.58 -13.61
N PRO A 372 14.97 1.72 -14.00
CA PRO A 372 15.34 2.50 -15.16
C PRO A 372 14.51 2.08 -16.41
N PRO A 373 14.08 3.03 -17.27
CA PRO A 373 13.19 2.75 -18.39
C PRO A 373 13.66 1.61 -19.31
N GLU A 374 14.96 1.49 -19.56
CA GLU A 374 15.55 0.44 -20.39
C GLU A 374 15.44 -0.94 -19.73
N LYS A 375 15.62 -1.03 -18.41
CA LYS A 375 15.47 -2.28 -17.67
C LYS A 375 14.01 -2.69 -17.61
N LEU A 376 13.11 -1.73 -17.39
CA LEU A 376 11.68 -1.97 -17.38
C LEU A 376 11.19 -2.47 -18.75
N LYS A 377 11.63 -1.84 -19.84
CA LYS A 377 11.30 -2.30 -21.19
C LYS A 377 11.78 -3.73 -21.45
N ALA A 378 13.00 -4.06 -21.03
CA ALA A 378 13.55 -5.41 -21.16
C ALA A 378 12.77 -6.47 -20.36
N VAL A 379 12.01 -6.09 -19.32
CA VAL A 379 11.09 -7.01 -18.62
C VAL A 379 9.93 -7.41 -19.53
N PHE A 380 9.42 -6.48 -20.31
CA PHE A 380 8.24 -6.67 -21.16
C PHE A 380 8.54 -7.40 -22.48
N GLU A 381 9.81 -7.52 -22.85
CA GLU A 381 10.27 -8.25 -24.04
C GLU A 381 10.49 -9.76 -23.78
N GLN A 382 10.32 -10.23 -22.53
CA GLN A 382 10.62 -11.60 -22.07
C GLN A 382 9.47 -12.60 -22.17
#